data_AF-A0AAV6KIT6-F1
#
_entry.id   AF-A0AAV6KIT6-F1
#
_cell.length_a   1.000
_cell.length_b   1.000
_cell.length_c   1.000
_cell.angle_alpha   90.00
_cell.angle_beta   90.00
_cell.angle_gamma   90.00
#
_symmetry.space_group_name_H-M   'P 1'
#
loop_
_entity.id
_entity.type
_entity.pdbx_description
1 polymer ?
#
loop_
_entity_poly.entity_id
_entity_poly.type
_entity_poly.pdbx_seq_one_letter_code
_entity_poly.pdbx_strand_id
1 'polypeptide(L)'
;MYAKPSQPTPPTLLPHLLLLQHPRPLCHHRQVQLHFNSQTHLQNPNIHFHEFPTPPFLSPPPNPNSSSKFPSHLLPSFEASVQLRDPVAALLREISNTATRVVVIHDFNMAYVVQDVATIPNAESYIFCPISAFFMSFISLKDHESFQVT
;
A
#
# COMPACT_ATOMS: atom_id res chain seq x y z
N MET A 1 -35.19 3.98 39.25
CA MET A 1 -34.53 4.65 38.11
C MET A 1 -33.38 3.77 37.67
N TYR A 2 -33.47 3.14 36.50
CA TYR A 2 -32.38 2.31 35.95
C TYR A 2 -31.44 3.20 35.13
N ALA A 3 -30.17 3.28 35.54
CA ALA A 3 -29.14 3.97 34.78
C ALA A 3 -28.83 3.17 33.52
N LYS A 4 -28.92 3.84 32.36
CA LYS A 4 -28.58 3.28 31.06
C LYS A 4 -27.06 3.04 31.03
N PRO A 5 -26.57 1.82 30.71
CA PRO A 5 -25.14 1.58 30.61
C PRO A 5 -24.53 2.46 29.51
N SER A 6 -23.41 3.10 29.83
CA SER A 6 -22.63 3.91 28.89
C SER A 6 -22.18 3.04 27.72
N GLN A 7 -22.59 3.42 26.50
CA GLN A 7 -22.05 2.80 25.29
C GLN A 7 -20.53 3.03 25.22
N PRO A 8 -19.74 2.01 24.87
CA PRO A 8 -18.32 2.21 24.60
C PRO A 8 -18.17 3.18 23.44
N THR A 9 -17.28 4.16 23.61
CA THR A 9 -16.90 5.12 22.58
C THR A 9 -16.41 4.35 21.35
N PRO A 10 -16.93 4.64 20.14
CA PRO A 10 -16.47 3.99 18.93
C PRO A 10 -14.97 4.29 18.73
N PRO A 11 -14.17 3.30 18.30
CA PRO A 11 -12.74 3.51 18.06
C PRO A 11 -12.56 4.60 16.99
N THR A 12 -11.77 5.62 17.33
CA THR A 12 -11.37 6.68 16.41
C THR A 12 -10.49 6.06 15.33
N LEU A 13 -11.07 5.82 14.15
CA LEU A 13 -10.31 5.44 12.96
C LEU A 13 -9.51 6.67 12.51
N LEU A 14 -8.21 6.69 12.78
CA LEU A 14 -7.31 7.69 12.22
C LEU A 14 -6.79 7.14 10.88
N PRO A 15 -7.21 7.73 9.74
CA PRO A 15 -6.76 7.27 8.44
C PRO A 15 -5.31 7.71 8.20
N HIS A 16 -4.35 6.81 8.42
CA HIS A 16 -2.97 6.99 7.98
C HIS A 16 -2.85 6.50 6.53
N LEU A 17 -2.65 7.43 5.59
CA LEU A 17 -2.48 7.11 4.19
C LEU A 17 -0.99 6.86 3.90
N LEU A 18 -0.64 5.58 3.75
CA LEU A 18 0.68 5.15 3.32
C LEU A 18 0.76 5.19 1.80
N LEU A 19 1.44 6.19 1.24
CA LEU A 19 1.71 6.27 -0.20
C LEU A 19 3.12 5.75 -0.49
N LEU A 20 3.21 4.53 -1.02
CA LEU A 20 4.46 3.94 -1.53
C LEU A 20 4.54 4.24 -3.04
N GLN A 21 5.63 4.84 -3.55
CA GLN A 21 5.71 5.30 -4.96
C GLN A 21 6.96 4.82 -5.72
N HIS A 22 6.75 4.56 -7.02
CA HIS A 22 7.69 4.29 -8.14
C HIS A 22 8.61 5.49 -8.50
N PRO A 23 9.69 5.36 -9.31
CA PRO A 23 10.65 6.45 -9.47
C PRO A 23 10.19 7.43 -10.55
N ARG A 24 9.92 8.66 -10.16
CA ARG A 24 10.43 9.85 -10.84
C ARG A 24 10.14 11.05 -9.93
N PRO A 25 11.08 12.00 -9.89
CA PRO A 25 11.59 12.63 -8.67
C PRO A 25 10.53 13.49 -8.00
N LEU A 26 10.32 13.38 -6.68
CA LEU A 26 9.71 14.39 -5.76
C LEU A 26 8.36 15.05 -6.17
N CYS A 27 7.85 14.76 -7.36
CA CYS A 27 6.78 15.45 -8.04
C CYS A 27 5.46 14.75 -7.77
N HIS A 28 5.43 13.42 -7.63
CA HIS A 28 4.18 12.70 -7.39
C HIS A 28 3.69 12.83 -5.94
N HIS A 29 4.58 12.82 -4.94
CA HIS A 29 4.21 13.10 -3.55
C HIS A 29 3.65 14.53 -3.40
N ARG A 30 4.39 15.53 -3.89
CA ARG A 30 3.89 16.91 -3.92
C ARG A 30 2.64 17.03 -4.76
N GLN A 31 2.55 16.39 -5.92
CA GLN A 31 1.36 16.46 -6.77
C GLN A 31 0.15 15.84 -6.07
N VAL A 32 0.29 14.69 -5.41
CA VAL A 32 -0.81 14.05 -4.66
C VAL A 32 -1.21 14.91 -3.47
N GLN A 33 -0.26 15.44 -2.70
CA GLN A 33 -0.56 16.38 -1.61
C GLN A 33 -1.22 17.66 -2.12
N LEU A 34 -0.70 18.25 -3.19
CA LEU A 34 -1.27 19.45 -3.83
C LEU A 34 -2.65 19.18 -4.39
N HIS A 35 -2.88 18.01 -4.99
CA HIS A 35 -4.16 17.62 -5.55
C HIS A 35 -5.18 17.34 -4.45
N PHE A 36 -4.77 16.61 -3.40
CA PHE A 36 -5.58 16.38 -2.20
C PHE A 36 -6.00 17.71 -1.57
N ASN A 37 -5.02 18.60 -1.34
CA ASN A 37 -5.26 19.91 -0.72
C ASN A 37 -6.05 20.87 -1.61
N SER A 38 -5.96 20.77 -2.95
CA SER A 38 -6.66 21.67 -3.88
C SER A 38 -8.04 21.20 -4.28
N GLN A 39 -8.27 19.89 -4.47
CA GLN A 39 -9.56 19.36 -4.92
C GLN A 39 -10.53 19.05 -3.79
N THR A 40 -10.04 18.59 -2.64
CA THR A 40 -10.95 18.12 -1.59
C THR A 40 -11.37 19.22 -0.63
N HIS A 41 -10.61 20.33 -0.50
CA HIS A 41 -10.79 21.36 0.52
C HIS A 41 -10.86 20.80 1.97
N LEU A 42 -10.54 19.51 2.14
CA LEU A 42 -10.49 18.78 3.38
C LEU A 42 -9.05 18.87 3.85
N GLN A 43 -8.69 19.99 4.46
CA GLN A 43 -7.59 20.02 5.43
C GLN A 43 -8.03 19.15 6.61
N ASN A 44 -8.06 17.83 6.42
CA ASN A 44 -8.44 16.89 7.45
C ASN A 44 -7.20 16.67 8.32
N PRO A 45 -7.16 17.19 9.56
CA PRO A 45 -5.99 17.08 10.42
C PRO A 45 -5.68 15.62 10.78
N ASN A 46 -6.59 14.69 10.49
CA ASN A 46 -6.44 13.27 10.77
C ASN A 46 -5.72 12.49 9.65
N ILE A 47 -5.38 13.14 8.53
CA ILE A 47 -4.61 12.50 7.44
C ILE A 47 -3.15 12.93 7.54
N HIS A 48 -2.29 11.97 7.82
CA HIS A 48 -0.84 12.18 7.93
C HIS A 48 -0.13 11.45 6.79
N PHE A 49 0.80 12.14 6.13
CA PHE A 49 1.64 11.59 5.08
C PHE A 49 3.00 11.20 5.65
N HIS A 50 3.42 9.96 5.39
CA HIS A 50 4.75 9.46 5.76
C HIS A 50 5.53 9.16 4.48
N GLU A 51 6.72 9.75 4.33
CA GLU A 51 7.60 9.51 3.18
C GLU A 51 8.74 8.58 3.59
N PHE A 52 9.02 7.59 2.74
CA PHE A 52 10.14 6.67 2.91
C PHE A 52 11.12 6.84 1.75
N PRO A 53 12.44 6.91 2.03
CA PRO A 53 13.44 6.97 0.98
C PRO A 53 13.49 5.62 0.26
N THR A 54 13.07 5.59 -1.00
CA THR A 54 13.32 4.44 -1.88
C THR A 54 14.78 4.51 -2.37
N PRO A 55 15.54 3.40 -2.34
CA PRO A 55 16.89 3.39 -2.91
C PRO A 55 16.85 3.82 -4.38
N PRO A 56 17.95 4.35 -4.94
CA PRO A 56 18.05 4.54 -6.39
C PRO A 56 17.91 3.22 -7.13
N PHE A 57 17.20 3.22 -8.25
CA PHE A 57 17.09 2.05 -9.11
C PHE A 57 16.96 2.46 -10.58
N LEU A 58 17.19 1.48 -11.45
CA LEU A 58 17.15 1.69 -12.89
C LEU A 58 15.71 1.88 -13.36
N SER A 59 15.45 2.97 -14.09
CA SER A 59 14.15 3.19 -14.77
C SER A 59 14.37 3.21 -16.28
N PRO A 60 14.59 2.03 -16.91
CA PRO A 60 14.73 1.96 -18.35
C PRO A 60 13.41 2.41 -19.03
N PRO A 61 13.47 2.96 -20.25
CA PRO A 61 12.27 3.26 -21.00
C PRO A 61 11.51 1.97 -21.40
N PRO A 62 10.18 2.03 -21.56
CA PRO A 62 9.42 0.91 -22.13
C PRO A 62 9.95 0.53 -23.52
N ASN A 63 10.09 -0.77 -23.79
CA ASN A 63 10.47 -1.27 -25.13
C ASN A 63 9.21 -1.72 -25.90
N PRO A 64 8.68 -0.93 -26.85
CA PRO A 64 7.48 -1.29 -27.61
C PRO A 64 7.71 -2.49 -28.56
N ASN A 65 8.97 -2.77 -28.92
CA ASN A 65 9.37 -3.85 -29.82
C ASN A 65 9.72 -5.15 -29.08
N SER A 66 9.49 -5.20 -27.76
CA SER A 66 9.73 -6.40 -26.97
C SER A 66 8.84 -7.56 -27.44
N SER A 67 9.43 -8.75 -27.57
CA SER A 67 8.69 -9.99 -27.83
C SER A 67 7.73 -10.34 -26.68
N SER A 68 8.06 -9.89 -25.46
CA SER A 68 7.20 -10.02 -24.28
C SER A 68 6.38 -8.74 -24.06
N LYS A 69 5.09 -8.92 -23.76
CA LYS A 69 4.19 -7.85 -23.31
C LYS A 69 4.32 -7.55 -21.81
N PHE A 70 5.16 -8.28 -21.08
CA PHE A 70 5.43 -8.02 -19.67
C PHE A 70 6.12 -6.65 -19.50
N PRO A 71 5.68 -5.78 -18.58
CA PRO A 71 6.27 -4.47 -18.36
C PRO A 71 7.58 -4.56 -17.56
N SER A 72 8.60 -5.21 -18.14
CA SER A 72 9.90 -5.47 -17.49
C SER A 72 10.62 -4.23 -17.00
N HIS A 73 10.38 -3.09 -17.65
CA HIS A 73 10.95 -1.79 -17.25
C HIS A 73 10.49 -1.32 -15.85
N LEU A 74 9.41 -1.89 -15.30
CA LEU A 74 8.95 -1.62 -13.93
C LEU A 74 9.61 -2.55 -12.91
N LEU A 75 10.23 -3.66 -13.30
CA LEU A 75 10.78 -4.64 -12.36
C LEU A 75 11.76 -4.04 -11.35
N PRO A 76 12.74 -3.19 -11.73
CA PRO A 76 13.68 -2.62 -10.77
C PRO A 76 13.00 -1.77 -9.69
N SER A 77 11.82 -1.23 -9.99
CA SER A 77 11.03 -0.46 -9.03
C SER A 77 10.35 -1.31 -7.97
N PHE A 78 9.88 -2.50 -8.36
CA PHE A 78 9.31 -3.45 -7.42
C PHE A 78 10.41 -4.01 -6.53
N GLU A 79 11.59 -4.32 -7.09
CA GLU A 79 12.75 -4.76 -6.32
C GLU A 79 13.21 -3.70 -5.31
N ALA A 80 13.28 -2.44 -5.72
CA ALA A 80 13.61 -1.33 -4.83
C ALA A 80 12.60 -1.18 -3.67
N SER A 81 11.32 -1.44 -3.93
CA SER A 81 10.25 -1.32 -2.92
C SER A 81 10.36 -2.35 -1.80
N VAL A 82 11.05 -3.48 -2.01
CA VAL A 82 11.28 -4.52 -0.99
C VAL A 82 11.97 -3.94 0.25
N GLN A 83 12.83 -2.94 0.06
CA GLN A 83 13.55 -2.27 1.16
C GLN A 83 12.63 -1.44 2.06
N LEU A 84 11.38 -1.21 1.66
CA LEU A 84 10.40 -0.47 2.46
C LEU A 84 9.80 -1.30 3.58
N ARG A 85 10.03 -2.62 3.62
CA ARG A 85 9.46 -3.52 4.64
C ARG A 85 9.82 -3.08 6.06
N ASP A 86 11.10 -2.93 6.35
CA ASP A 86 11.58 -2.55 7.69
C ASP A 86 11.04 -1.19 8.16
N PRO A 87 11.15 -0.10 7.36
CA PRO A 87 10.65 1.20 7.82
C PRO A 87 9.11 1.25 7.92
N VAL A 88 8.38 0.52 7.06
CA VAL A 88 6.91 0.40 7.19
C VAL A 88 6.54 -0.38 8.46
N ALA A 89 7.22 -1.48 8.75
CA ALA A 89 6.99 -2.25 9.98
C ALA A 89 7.29 -1.41 11.23
N ALA A 90 8.35 -0.60 11.21
CA ALA A 90 8.69 0.31 12.31
C ALA A 90 7.57 1.35 12.56
N LEU A 91 7.08 1.99 11.50
CA LEU A 91 5.99 2.96 11.59
C LEU A 91 4.70 2.30 12.10
N LEU A 92 4.35 1.12 11.60
CA LEU A 92 3.14 0.42 12.03
C LEU A 92 3.20 0.05 13.52
N ARG A 93 4.37 -0.31 14.06
CA ARG A 93 4.55 -0.53 15.50
C ARG A 93 4.38 0.76 16.31
N GLU A 94 4.90 1.89 15.80
CA GLU A 94 4.70 3.20 16.43
C GLU A 94 3.23 3.59 16.50
N ILE A 95 2.51 3.47 15.38
CA ILE A 95 1.07 3.75 15.31
C ILE A 95 0.28 2.76 16.18
N SER A 96 0.65 1.49 16.17
CA SER A 96 0.01 0.44 16.99
C SER A 96 0.06 0.75 18.49
N ASN A 97 1.13 1.40 18.98
CA ASN A 97 1.24 1.80 20.39
C ASN A 97 0.28 2.94 20.79
N THR A 98 -0.19 3.73 19.83
CA THR A 98 -1.06 4.89 20.10
C THR A 98 -2.51 4.67 19.65
N ALA A 99 -2.76 3.70 18.77
CA ALA A 99 -4.07 3.38 18.23
C ALA A 99 -4.68 2.13 18.88
N THR A 100 -6.00 2.11 19.04
CA THR A 100 -6.72 0.90 19.49
C THR A 100 -6.82 -0.17 18.39
N ARG A 101 -6.80 0.25 17.13
CA ARG A 101 -6.87 -0.62 15.96
C ARG A 101 -6.15 0.04 14.78
N VAL A 102 -5.35 -0.74 14.06
CA VAL A 102 -4.62 -0.32 12.87
C VAL A 102 -5.14 -1.11 11.67
N VAL A 103 -5.55 -0.40 10.62
CA VAL A 103 -5.98 -1.02 9.36
C VAL A 103 -5.04 -0.59 8.27
N VAL A 104 -4.37 -1.55 7.64
CA VAL A 104 -3.44 -1.30 6.54
C VAL A 104 -4.10 -1.68 5.24
N ILE A 105 -4.36 -0.70 4.37
CA ILE A 105 -4.81 -0.95 3.00
C ILE A 105 -3.60 -0.78 2.09
N HIS A 106 -3.32 -1.80 1.28
CA HIS A 106 -2.13 -1.81 0.43
C HIS A 106 -2.44 -2.37 -0.96
N ASP A 107 -1.69 -1.93 -1.97
CA ASP A 107 -1.78 -2.54 -3.31
C ASP A 107 -1.28 -3.99 -3.28
N PHE A 108 -1.77 -4.80 -4.22
CA PHE A 108 -1.38 -6.22 -4.32
C PHE A 108 0.14 -6.43 -4.46
N ASN A 109 0.86 -5.51 -5.11
CA ASN A 109 2.32 -5.56 -5.25
C ASN A 109 3.07 -5.23 -3.94
N MET A 110 2.40 -4.61 -2.97
CA MET A 110 3.00 -4.21 -1.68
C MET A 110 2.79 -5.26 -0.58
N ALA A 111 2.23 -6.43 -0.91
CA ALA A 111 1.96 -7.48 0.07
C ALA A 111 3.20 -7.92 0.85
N TYR A 112 4.37 -7.99 0.19
CA TYR A 112 5.63 -8.30 0.86
C TYR A 112 6.03 -7.23 1.89
N VAL A 113 5.84 -5.95 1.54
CA VAL A 113 6.23 -4.80 2.37
C VAL A 113 5.44 -4.76 3.68
N VAL A 114 4.17 -5.14 3.64
CA VAL A 114 3.28 -5.10 4.81
C VAL A 114 3.13 -6.45 5.51
N GLN A 115 3.90 -7.47 5.14
CA GLN A 115 3.77 -8.82 5.68
C GLN A 115 3.89 -8.86 7.22
N ASP A 116 4.69 -7.97 7.80
CA ASP A 116 4.92 -7.89 9.24
C ASP A 116 3.71 -7.37 10.03
N VAL A 117 2.64 -6.90 9.37
CA VAL A 117 1.34 -6.59 10.02
C VAL A 117 0.85 -7.78 10.84
N ALA A 118 1.08 -9.01 10.38
CA ALA A 118 0.70 -10.23 11.10
C ALA A 118 1.38 -10.37 12.49
N THR A 119 2.46 -9.65 12.75
CA THR A 119 3.17 -9.64 14.04
C THR A 119 2.64 -8.58 15.02
N ILE A 120 1.74 -7.72 14.57
CA ILE A 120 1.22 -6.58 15.34
C ILE A 120 -0.20 -6.93 15.83
N PRO A 121 -0.44 -7.00 17.15
CA PRO A 121 -1.63 -7.64 17.71
C PRO A 121 -2.95 -6.90 17.44
N ASN A 122 -2.92 -5.60 17.21
CA ASN A 122 -4.08 -4.76 16.92
C ASN A 122 -4.12 -4.30 15.44
N ALA A 123 -3.38 -4.95 14.56
CA ALA A 123 -3.30 -4.59 13.15
C ALA A 123 -3.88 -5.67 12.22
N GLU A 124 -4.50 -5.23 11.14
CA GLU A 124 -5.01 -6.06 10.06
C GLU A 124 -4.66 -5.43 8.70
N SER A 125 -4.48 -6.27 7.68
CA SER A 125 -4.13 -5.81 6.32
C SER A 125 -5.19 -6.23 5.30
N TYR A 126 -5.52 -5.32 4.38
CA TYR A 126 -6.38 -5.57 3.24
C TYR A 126 -5.69 -5.19 1.93
N ILE A 127 -5.84 -6.07 0.95
CA ILE A 127 -5.34 -5.83 -0.39
C ILE A 127 -6.37 -4.98 -1.15
N PHE A 128 -5.95 -3.80 -1.60
CA PHE A 128 -6.62 -3.07 -2.65
C PHE A 128 -6.16 -3.60 -4.01
N CYS A 129 -7.14 -4.04 -4.80
CA CYS A 129 -6.90 -4.70 -6.08
C CYS A 129 -7.57 -3.89 -7.18
N PRO A 130 -6.87 -2.93 -7.80
CA PRO A 130 -7.45 -2.06 -8.84
C PRO A 130 -7.57 -2.73 -10.22
N ILE A 131 -7.32 -4.04 -10.31
CA ILE A 131 -7.48 -4.82 -11.55
C ILE A 131 -8.88 -5.44 -11.63
N SER A 132 -9.38 -5.62 -12.84
CA SER A 132 -10.70 -6.22 -13.05
C SER A 132 -10.71 -7.68 -12.59
N ALA A 133 -11.87 -8.15 -12.13
CA ALA A 133 -12.06 -9.56 -11.78
C ALA A 133 -11.71 -10.50 -12.95
N PHE A 134 -11.96 -10.07 -14.20
CA PHE A 134 -11.57 -10.81 -15.40
C PHE A 134 -10.05 -10.99 -15.51
N PHE A 135 -9.28 -9.93 -15.25
CA PHE A 135 -7.83 -10.00 -15.30
C PHE A 135 -7.28 -10.87 -14.17
N MET A 136 -7.87 -10.79 -12.97
CA MET A 136 -7.49 -11.65 -11.84
C MET A 136 -7.75 -13.13 -12.13
N SER A 137 -8.95 -13.47 -12.63
CA SER A 137 -9.29 -14.84 -13.01
C SER A 137 -8.39 -15.38 -14.13
N PHE A 138 -8.00 -14.53 -15.09
CA PHE A 138 -7.08 -14.91 -16.15
C PHE A 138 -5.69 -15.27 -15.60
N ILE A 139 -5.17 -14.50 -14.62
CA ILE A 139 -3.91 -14.83 -13.93
C ILE A 139 -4.05 -16.16 -13.18
N SER A 140 -5.08 -16.31 -12.34
CA SER A 140 -5.29 -17.54 -11.56
C SER A 140 -5.44 -18.81 -12.41
N LEU A 141 -6.10 -18.72 -13.57
CA LEU A 141 -6.23 -19.85 -14.50
C LEU A 141 -4.88 -20.23 -15.11
N LYS A 142 -4.03 -19.24 -15.40
CA LYS A 142 -2.70 -19.47 -15.96
C LYS A 142 -1.75 -20.12 -14.95
N ASP A 143 -1.91 -19.79 -13.67
CA ASP A 143 -1.18 -20.41 -12.57
C ASP A 143 -1.60 -21.87 -12.35
N HIS A 144 -2.87 -22.20 -12.58
CA HIS A 144 -3.36 -23.59 -12.52
C HIS A 144 -2.83 -24.45 -13.68
N GLU A 145 -2.78 -23.90 -14.89
CA GLU A 145 -2.23 -24.60 -16.07
C GLU A 145 -0.71 -24.83 -15.98
N SER A 146 0.02 -23.92 -15.32
CA SER A 146 1.47 -24.07 -15.13
C SER A 146 1.83 -25.08 -14.04
N PHE A 147 0.92 -25.40 -13.11
CA PHE A 147 1.10 -26.46 -12.11
C PHE A 147 0.76 -27.86 -12.65
N GLN A 148 0.06 -27.96 -13.78
CA GLN A 148 -0.27 -29.23 -14.43
C GLN A 148 0.76 -29.67 -15.49
N VAL A 149 1.81 -28.87 -15.71
CA VAL A 149 2.97 -29.21 -16.56
C VAL A 149 4.21 -29.32 -15.68
N THR A 150 4.25 -30.34 -14.82
CA THR A 150 5.46 -30.86 -14.18
C THR A 150 5.25 -32.34 -13.89
#